data_AF-A0A7J3YUI3-F1
#
_entry.id   AF-A0A7J3YUI3-F1
#
_cell.length_a   1.000
_cell.length_b   1.000
_cell.length_c   1.000
_cell.angle_alpha   90.00
_cell.angle_beta   90.00
_cell.angle_gamma   90.00
#
_symmetry.space_group_name_H-M   'P 1'
#
loop_
_entity.id
_entity.type
_entity.pdbx_description
1 polymer ?
#
loop_
_entity_poly.entity_id
_entity_poly.type
_entity_poly.pdbx_seq_one_letter_code
_entity_poly.pdbx_strand_id
1 'polypeptide(L)'
;MPSWSVHKTIYRKLCSEVLGFIIWTPGLLDKIDKIIDMEYGEHDLGKKPDVDSFRRMLRALWLEFGDIYDTLTGKLLNADYFDKLRLEQEALWNFKLQQRYMLYIPDDVLVLVTLHHILDTATYCLLNMYPPITIDKSVLIFECAKQLLHHYVDKLKEFKTMRNSTFDQVFNWLIDVLKGKSREVYIILTKYLRSKRLE
;
A
#
# COMPACT_ATOMS: atom_id res chain seq x y z
N MET A 1 0.09 9.96 13.31
CA MET A 1 0.33 8.77 12.47
C MET A 1 0.48 7.55 13.36
N PRO A 2 -0.10 6.38 13.04
CA PRO A 2 0.14 5.12 13.75
C PRO A 2 1.62 4.75 13.73
N SER A 3 2.10 4.09 14.78
CA SER A 3 3.44 3.50 14.71
C SER A 3 3.44 2.26 13.83
N TRP A 4 4.60 1.89 13.28
CA TRP A 4 4.76 0.63 12.53
C TRP A 4 4.24 -0.59 13.28
N SER A 5 4.36 -0.60 14.61
CA SER A 5 3.80 -1.67 15.45
C SER A 5 2.26 -1.77 15.36
N VAL A 6 1.55 -0.65 15.17
CA VAL A 6 0.09 -0.63 15.00
C VAL A 6 -0.28 -1.16 13.62
N HIS A 7 0.40 -0.72 12.56
CA HIS A 7 0.20 -1.26 11.21
C HIS A 7 0.43 -2.77 11.18
N LYS A 8 1.57 -3.25 11.69
CA LYS A 8 1.85 -4.69 11.81
C LYS A 8 0.79 -5.46 12.60
N THR A 9 0.23 -4.86 13.65
CA THR A 9 -0.85 -5.49 14.44
C THR A 9 -2.10 -5.69 13.59
N ILE A 10 -2.50 -4.68 12.83
CA ILE A 10 -3.66 -4.75 11.93
C ILE A 10 -3.38 -5.74 10.79
N TYR A 11 -2.20 -5.69 10.18
CA TYR A 11 -1.81 -6.63 9.10
C TYR A 11 -1.91 -8.08 9.56
N ARG A 12 -1.36 -8.41 10.73
CA ARG A 12 -1.43 -9.76 11.30
C ARG A 12 -2.85 -10.21 11.58
N LYS A 13 -3.70 -9.32 12.10
CA LYS A 13 -5.13 -9.62 12.32
C LYS A 13 -5.85 -9.93 11.01
N LEU A 14 -5.63 -9.11 9.97
CA LEU A 14 -6.23 -9.36 8.67
C LEU A 14 -5.75 -10.69 8.08
N CYS A 15 -4.47 -11.02 8.17
CA CYS A 15 -3.95 -12.33 7.76
C CYS A 15 -4.62 -13.51 8.48
N SER A 16 -4.94 -13.37 9.77
CA SER A 16 -5.57 -14.45 10.54
C SER A 16 -7.09 -14.54 10.36
N GLU A 17 -7.76 -13.44 10.01
CA GLU A 17 -9.21 -13.33 10.12
C GLU A 17 -9.92 -13.11 8.77
N VAL A 18 -9.19 -12.78 7.70
CA VAL A 18 -9.77 -12.45 6.39
C VAL A 18 -9.30 -13.45 5.34
N LEU A 19 -10.24 -14.24 4.83
CA LEU A 19 -9.97 -15.18 3.74
C LEU A 19 -9.43 -14.43 2.52
N GLY A 20 -8.28 -14.85 2.01
CA GLY A 20 -7.64 -14.26 0.85
C GLY A 20 -6.70 -13.09 1.14
N PHE A 21 -6.64 -12.59 2.38
CA PHE A 21 -5.58 -11.66 2.79
C PHE A 21 -4.34 -12.46 3.22
N ILE A 22 -3.39 -12.63 2.31
CA ILE A 22 -2.19 -13.45 2.52
C ILE A 22 -0.95 -12.61 2.21
N ILE A 23 0.04 -12.68 3.11
CA ILE A 23 1.37 -12.09 2.90
C ILE A 23 2.33 -13.25 2.66
N TRP A 24 2.94 -13.29 1.47
CA TRP A 24 3.86 -14.35 1.06
C TRP A 24 5.25 -13.82 0.71
N THR A 25 5.39 -12.52 0.46
CA THR A 25 6.68 -11.91 0.15
C THR A 25 7.59 -11.91 1.38
N PRO A 26 8.78 -12.55 1.32
CA PRO A 26 9.69 -12.65 2.45
C PRO A 26 10.16 -11.28 2.97
N GLY A 27 10.12 -11.10 4.29
CA GLY A 27 10.57 -9.86 4.95
C GLY A 27 9.69 -8.63 4.70
N LEU A 28 8.57 -8.77 3.98
CA LEU A 28 7.70 -7.66 3.61
C LEU A 28 7.21 -6.87 4.83
N LEU A 29 6.65 -7.57 5.82
CA LEU A 29 6.15 -6.97 7.07
C LEU A 29 7.22 -6.18 7.85
N ASP A 30 8.50 -6.45 7.63
CA ASP A 30 9.56 -5.81 8.37
C ASP A 30 10.11 -4.55 7.71
N LYS A 31 9.95 -4.45 6.39
CA LYS A 31 10.56 -3.38 5.59
C LYS A 31 9.54 -2.42 4.98
N ILE A 32 8.28 -2.84 4.80
CA ILE A 32 7.30 -2.09 4.01
C ILE A 32 7.07 -0.68 4.53
N ASP A 33 6.77 -0.51 5.82
CA ASP A 33 6.48 0.80 6.41
C ASP A 33 7.71 1.73 6.31
N LYS A 34 8.92 1.18 6.49
CA LYS A 34 10.18 1.94 6.36
C LYS A 34 10.40 2.46 4.94
N ILE A 35 10.09 1.66 3.93
CA ILE A 35 10.24 2.05 2.52
C ILE A 35 9.24 3.14 2.17
N ILE A 36 7.98 2.99 2.58
CA ILE A 36 6.94 3.98 2.30
C ILE A 36 7.31 5.31 2.98
N ASP A 37 7.65 5.31 4.27
CA ASP A 37 8.02 6.53 5.01
C ASP A 37 9.23 7.26 4.41
N MET A 38 10.22 6.52 3.89
CA MET A 38 11.45 7.08 3.32
C MET A 38 11.24 7.68 1.93
N GLU A 39 10.47 7.01 1.06
CA GLU A 39 10.39 7.34 -0.37
C GLU A 39 9.17 8.20 -0.71
N TYR A 40 8.12 8.07 0.07
CA TYR A 40 6.86 8.80 -0.10
C TYR A 40 6.79 10.06 0.79
N GLY A 41 7.72 10.21 1.76
CA GLY A 41 7.81 11.37 2.67
C GLY A 41 6.68 11.42 3.71
N GLU A 42 6.71 12.38 4.66
CA GLU A 42 5.59 12.63 5.57
C GLU A 42 4.29 12.77 4.76
N HIS A 43 3.46 11.75 4.93
CA HIS A 43 2.50 11.28 3.96
C HIS A 43 1.52 12.35 3.52
N ASP A 44 1.36 12.49 2.21
CA ASP A 44 0.32 13.32 1.59
C ASP A 44 -1.06 12.73 1.93
N LEU A 45 -1.62 13.19 3.06
CA LEU A 45 -2.93 12.83 3.64
C LEU A 45 -4.10 13.16 2.69
N GLY A 46 -4.23 12.40 1.60
CA GLY A 46 -5.22 12.65 0.55
C GLY A 46 -4.95 13.91 -0.29
N LYS A 47 -3.75 14.50 -0.20
CA LYS A 47 -3.34 15.56 -1.13
C LYS A 47 -3.11 14.96 -2.51
N LYS A 48 -3.19 15.80 -3.54
CA LYS A 48 -2.85 15.40 -4.91
C LYS A 48 -1.43 14.81 -4.87
N PRO A 49 -1.24 13.53 -5.21
CA PRO A 49 0.05 12.89 -5.09
C PRO A 49 1.04 13.64 -5.98
N ASP A 50 2.19 14.01 -5.41
CA ASP A 50 3.37 14.32 -6.20
C ASP A 50 3.63 13.10 -7.10
N VAL A 51 3.57 13.29 -8.42
CA VAL A 51 3.74 12.19 -9.38
C VAL A 51 5.10 11.54 -9.18
N ASP A 52 6.09 12.32 -8.73
CA ASP A 52 7.43 11.83 -8.46
C ASP A 52 7.50 11.03 -7.15
N SER A 53 6.72 11.36 -6.10
CA SER A 53 6.70 10.57 -4.86
C SER A 53 6.12 9.17 -5.06
N PHE A 54 5.01 9.06 -5.79
CA PHE A 54 4.40 7.77 -6.13
C PHE A 54 5.33 6.90 -6.98
N ARG A 55 6.00 7.51 -7.98
CA ARG A 55 6.98 6.82 -8.82
C ARG A 55 8.21 6.36 -8.03
N ARG A 56 8.76 7.20 -7.14
CA ARG A 56 9.88 6.83 -6.26
C ARG A 56 9.53 5.66 -5.36
N MET A 57 8.35 5.70 -4.73
CA MET A 57 7.86 4.61 -3.89
C MET A 57 7.73 3.31 -4.69
N LEU A 58 7.07 3.32 -5.85
CA LEU A 58 6.95 2.12 -6.69
C LEU A 58 8.30 1.57 -7.12
N ARG A 59 9.24 2.44 -7.50
CA ARG A 59 10.61 2.03 -7.84
C ARG A 59 11.30 1.36 -6.64
N ALA A 60 11.18 1.92 -5.44
CA ALA A 60 11.79 1.33 -4.25
C ALA A 60 11.16 -0.02 -3.87
N LEU A 61 9.84 -0.15 -3.97
CA LEU A 61 9.13 -1.42 -3.77
C LEU A 61 9.57 -2.47 -4.79
N TRP A 62 9.72 -2.08 -6.05
CA TRP A 62 10.22 -2.96 -7.10
C TRP A 62 11.67 -3.40 -6.86
N LEU A 63 12.54 -2.46 -6.49
CA LEU A 63 13.94 -2.78 -6.19
C LEU A 63 14.07 -3.71 -4.98
N GLU A 64 13.25 -3.55 -3.94
CA GLU A 64 13.31 -4.38 -2.75
C GLU A 64 12.65 -5.76 -2.94
N PHE A 65 11.41 -5.79 -3.46
CA PHE A 65 10.57 -6.99 -3.46
C PHE A 65 10.21 -7.48 -4.87
N GLY A 66 10.33 -6.61 -5.85
CA GLY A 66 9.95 -6.88 -7.22
C GLY A 66 11.00 -7.64 -8.00
N ASP A 67 10.63 -7.93 -9.24
CA ASP A 67 11.46 -8.63 -10.22
C ASP A 67 11.12 -8.11 -11.63
N ILE A 68 11.76 -8.68 -12.63
CA ILE A 68 11.56 -8.35 -14.03
C ILE A 68 10.83 -9.51 -14.70
N TYR A 69 9.69 -9.21 -15.31
CA TYR A 69 8.92 -10.15 -16.10
C TYR A 69 9.34 -10.07 -17.57
N ASP A 70 9.83 -11.18 -18.11
CA ASP A 70 10.16 -11.32 -19.52
C ASP A 70 8.93 -11.76 -20.31
N THR A 71 8.36 -10.84 -21.08
CA THR A 71 7.16 -11.09 -21.89
C THR A 71 7.38 -12.12 -23.00
N LEU A 72 8.62 -12.34 -23.43
CA LEU A 72 8.96 -13.32 -24.47
C LEU A 72 8.93 -14.75 -23.92
N THR A 73 9.44 -14.95 -22.71
CA THR A 73 9.54 -16.28 -22.08
C THR A 73 8.41 -16.57 -21.10
N GLY A 74 7.65 -15.53 -20.70
CA GLY A 74 6.58 -15.62 -19.72
C GLY A 74 7.10 -15.89 -18.29
N LYS A 75 8.34 -15.51 -17.99
CA LYS A 75 9.02 -15.86 -16.74
C LYS A 75 9.58 -14.63 -16.04
N LEU A 76 9.63 -14.73 -14.71
CA LEU A 76 10.39 -13.82 -13.87
C LEU A 76 11.89 -14.14 -13.99
N LEU A 77 12.72 -13.10 -14.08
CA LEU A 77 14.16 -13.25 -14.27
C LEU A 77 14.91 -13.63 -12.98
N ASN A 78 14.29 -13.48 -11.81
CA ASN A 78 14.92 -13.60 -10.49
C ASN A 78 16.14 -12.68 -10.36
N ALA A 79 15.99 -11.45 -10.87
CA ALA A 79 17.07 -10.47 -10.89
C ALA A 79 17.35 -9.95 -9.48
N ASP A 80 18.64 -9.93 -9.11
CA ASP A 80 19.04 -9.29 -7.86
C ASP A 80 18.94 -7.76 -7.95
N TYR A 81 19.26 -7.08 -6.85
CA TYR A 81 19.20 -5.63 -6.78
C TYR A 81 20.05 -4.92 -7.86
N PHE A 82 21.27 -5.41 -8.11
CA PHE A 82 22.20 -4.80 -9.06
C PHE A 82 21.81 -5.10 -10.50
N ASP A 83 21.31 -6.31 -10.78
CA ASP A 83 20.77 -6.68 -12.08
C ASP A 83 19.55 -5.82 -12.45
N LYS A 84 18.67 -5.56 -11.47
CA LYS A 84 17.52 -4.65 -11.65
C LYS A 84 17.96 -3.23 -12.01
N LEU A 85 18.93 -2.67 -11.29
CA LEU A 85 19.47 -1.34 -11.59
C LEU A 85 20.14 -1.28 -12.96
N ARG A 86 20.95 -2.29 -13.31
CA ARG A 86 21.62 -2.35 -14.61
C ARG A 86 20.58 -2.37 -15.73
N LEU A 87 19.55 -3.21 -15.61
CA LEU A 87 18.51 -3.32 -16.63
C LEU A 87 17.66 -2.06 -16.73
N GLU A 88 17.33 -1.40 -15.61
CA GLU A 88 16.66 -0.10 -15.61
C GLU A 88 17.48 0.93 -16.42
N GLN A 89 18.79 0.98 -16.21
CA GLN A 89 19.67 1.92 -16.90
C GLN A 89 19.87 1.58 -18.40
N GLU A 90 20.00 0.30 -18.74
CA GLU A 90 20.09 -0.15 -20.14
C GLU A 90 18.78 0.10 -20.91
N ALA A 91 17.64 -0.08 -20.25
CA ALA A 91 16.33 0.15 -20.85
C ALA A 91 16.10 1.61 -21.25
N LEU A 92 16.77 2.59 -20.61
CA LEU A 92 16.66 4.01 -21.01
C LEU A 92 17.09 4.27 -22.45
N TRP A 93 18.03 3.46 -22.97
CA TRP A 93 18.63 3.65 -24.30
C TRP A 93 18.30 2.51 -25.27
N ASN A 94 17.56 1.49 -24.83
CA ASN A 94 17.26 0.30 -25.63
C ASN A 94 15.76 -0.01 -25.67
N PHE A 95 15.10 0.46 -26.72
CA PHE A 95 13.66 0.27 -26.94
C PHE A 95 13.24 -1.20 -26.99
N LYS A 96 14.10 -2.12 -27.45
CA LYS A 96 13.78 -3.56 -27.46
C LYS A 96 13.64 -4.11 -26.04
N LEU A 97 14.45 -3.62 -25.09
CA LEU A 97 14.34 -4.02 -23.69
C LEU A 97 13.06 -3.46 -23.06
N GLN A 98 12.69 -2.22 -23.38
CA GLN A 98 11.44 -1.60 -22.90
C GLN A 98 10.19 -2.37 -23.36
N GLN A 99 10.21 -2.95 -24.56
CA GLN A 99 9.09 -3.75 -25.07
C GLN A 99 9.07 -5.18 -24.52
N ARG A 100 10.23 -5.74 -24.19
CA ARG A 100 10.36 -7.13 -23.75
C ARG A 100 10.14 -7.29 -22.25
N TYR A 101 10.67 -6.38 -21.45
CA TYR A 101 10.70 -6.51 -20.00
C TYR A 101 9.68 -5.61 -19.34
N MET A 102 8.92 -6.18 -18.42
CA MET A 102 7.97 -5.47 -17.57
C MET A 102 8.44 -5.51 -16.12
N LEU A 103 8.26 -4.41 -15.39
CA LEU A 103 8.49 -4.39 -13.95
C LEU A 103 7.37 -5.15 -13.26
N TYR A 104 7.72 -6.06 -12.37
CA TYR A 104 6.78 -6.82 -11.57
C TYR A 104 6.97 -6.51 -10.09
N ILE A 105 5.90 -6.08 -9.42
CA ILE A 105 5.83 -5.94 -7.96
C ILE A 105 4.81 -6.97 -7.48
N PRO A 106 5.14 -7.82 -6.49
CA PRO A 106 4.18 -8.80 -5.96
C PRO A 106 2.89 -8.16 -5.47
N ASP A 107 1.77 -8.85 -5.69
CA ASP A 107 0.44 -8.33 -5.36
C ASP A 107 0.30 -7.96 -3.87
N ASP A 108 0.85 -8.77 -2.96
CA ASP A 108 0.80 -8.54 -1.51
C ASP A 108 1.60 -7.31 -1.06
N VAL A 109 2.66 -6.94 -1.79
CA VAL A 109 3.42 -5.70 -1.57
C VAL A 109 2.55 -4.49 -1.85
N LEU A 110 1.89 -4.45 -3.02
CA LEU A 110 1.02 -3.35 -3.41
C LEU A 110 -0.24 -3.28 -2.52
N VAL A 111 -0.77 -4.43 -2.09
CA VAL A 111 -1.85 -4.52 -1.11
C VAL A 111 -1.46 -3.90 0.22
N LEU A 112 -0.27 -4.22 0.76
CA LEU A 112 0.16 -3.66 2.04
C LEU A 112 0.48 -2.17 1.97
N VAL A 113 1.02 -1.67 0.86
CA VAL A 113 1.23 -0.23 0.65
C VAL A 113 -0.10 0.49 0.60
N THR A 114 -1.06 -0.07 -0.12
CA THR A 114 -2.42 0.46 -0.18
C THR A 114 -3.05 0.50 1.22
N LEU A 115 -2.92 -0.59 1.97
CA LEU A 115 -3.44 -0.68 3.32
C LEU A 115 -2.76 0.31 4.27
N HIS A 116 -1.45 0.50 4.17
CA HIS A 116 -0.70 1.50 4.93
C HIS A 116 -1.32 2.89 4.74
N HIS A 117 -1.48 3.33 3.49
CA HIS A 117 -2.08 4.64 3.20
C HIS A 117 -3.52 4.76 3.69
N ILE A 118 -4.32 3.68 3.63
CA ILE A 118 -5.67 3.66 4.20
C ILE A 118 -5.61 3.86 5.73
N LEU A 119 -4.69 3.21 6.44
CA LEU A 119 -4.57 3.31 7.90
C LEU A 119 -4.06 4.67 8.38
N ASP A 120 -3.13 5.27 7.64
CA ASP A 120 -2.68 6.63 7.90
C ASP A 120 -3.81 7.64 7.71
N THR A 121 -4.53 7.51 6.59
CA THR A 121 -5.66 8.39 6.29
C THR A 121 -6.81 8.18 7.28
N ALA A 122 -7.07 6.94 7.69
CA ALA A 122 -8.03 6.61 8.74
C ALA A 122 -7.68 7.29 10.07
N THR A 123 -6.40 7.31 10.45
CA THR A 123 -5.92 7.99 11.65
C THR A 123 -6.06 9.50 11.54
N TYR A 124 -5.80 10.05 10.36
CA TYR A 124 -6.06 11.45 10.09
C TYR A 124 -7.55 11.79 10.21
N CYS A 125 -8.44 10.98 9.64
CA CYS A 125 -9.90 11.17 9.75
C CYS A 125 -10.35 11.13 11.22
N LEU A 126 -9.82 10.22 12.04
CA LEU A 126 -10.12 10.15 13.47
C LEU A 126 -9.75 11.44 14.22
N LEU A 127 -8.62 12.06 13.87
CA LEU A 127 -8.12 13.26 14.53
C LEU A 127 -8.79 14.56 14.06
N ASN A 128 -9.26 14.60 12.82
CA ASN A 128 -9.64 15.86 12.16
C ASN A 128 -11.13 15.96 11.79
N MET A 129 -11.91 14.88 11.93
CA MET A 129 -13.34 14.95 11.65
C MET A 129 -14.13 15.59 12.81
N TYR A 130 -15.06 16.47 12.44
CA TYR A 130 -16.04 17.06 13.35
C TYR A 130 -17.47 16.79 12.87
N PRO A 131 -18.38 16.29 13.74
CA PRO A 131 -18.14 15.86 15.12
C PRO A 131 -17.20 14.64 15.22
N PRO A 132 -16.52 14.43 16.36
CA PRO A 132 -15.61 13.30 16.54
C PRO A 132 -16.28 11.96 16.24
N ILE A 133 -15.56 11.08 15.55
CA ILE A 133 -16.06 9.75 15.20
C ILE A 133 -16.06 8.89 16.47
N THR A 134 -17.20 8.34 16.83
CA THR A 134 -17.34 7.38 17.93
C THR A 134 -17.18 5.94 17.42
N ILE A 135 -16.97 4.99 18.34
CA ILE A 135 -16.87 3.57 18.00
C ILE A 135 -18.08 3.04 17.21
N ASP A 136 -19.29 3.50 17.54
CA ASP A 136 -20.52 3.08 16.85
C ASP A 136 -20.62 3.65 15.42
N LYS A 137 -19.87 4.72 15.14
CA LYS A 137 -19.74 5.33 13.82
C LYS A 137 -18.39 5.01 13.15
N SER A 138 -17.66 4.02 13.64
CA SER A 138 -16.30 3.69 13.17
C SER A 138 -16.20 3.39 11.67
N VAL A 139 -17.29 2.96 11.02
CA VAL A 139 -17.35 2.77 9.56
C VAL A 139 -17.02 4.08 8.81
N LEU A 140 -17.41 5.24 9.36
CA LEU A 140 -17.19 6.55 8.73
C LEU A 140 -15.71 6.88 8.53
N ILE A 141 -14.81 6.27 9.30
CA ILE A 141 -13.35 6.42 9.14
C ILE A 141 -12.93 5.99 7.74
N PHE A 142 -13.44 4.85 7.27
CA PHE A 142 -13.08 4.27 5.99
C PHE A 142 -13.84 4.88 4.82
N GLU A 143 -15.02 5.47 5.06
CA GLU A 143 -15.67 6.34 4.08
C GLU A 143 -14.83 7.61 3.84
N CYS A 144 -14.39 8.24 4.93
CA CYS A 144 -13.49 9.39 4.87
C CYS A 144 -12.17 9.04 4.18
N ALA A 145 -11.53 7.93 4.54
CA ALA A 145 -10.29 7.47 3.92
C ALA A 145 -10.46 7.20 2.41
N LYS A 146 -11.58 6.56 2.02
CA LYS A 146 -11.91 6.33 0.60
C LYS A 146 -12.04 7.62 -0.18
N GLN A 147 -12.67 8.65 0.38
CA GLN A 147 -12.82 9.95 -0.26
C GLN A 147 -11.47 10.66 -0.42
N LEU A 148 -10.66 10.69 0.63
CA LEU A 148 -9.35 11.34 0.63
C LEU A 148 -8.36 10.66 -0.32
N LEU A 149 -8.42 9.33 -0.46
CA LEU A 149 -7.50 8.57 -1.31
C LEU A 149 -7.94 8.46 -2.78
N HIS A 150 -8.97 9.18 -3.25
CA HIS A 150 -9.48 9.03 -4.62
C HIS A 150 -8.40 9.21 -5.71
N HIS A 151 -7.49 10.19 -5.56
CA HIS A 151 -6.38 10.40 -6.49
C HIS A 151 -5.37 9.23 -6.50
N TYR A 152 -5.13 8.61 -5.34
CA TYR A 152 -4.30 7.43 -5.23
C TYR A 152 -4.94 6.24 -5.95
N VAL A 153 -6.26 6.05 -5.78
CA VAL A 153 -7.03 5.00 -6.46
C VAL A 153 -6.99 5.16 -7.98
N ASP A 154 -7.04 6.39 -8.48
CA ASP A 154 -6.93 6.62 -9.93
C ASP A 154 -5.59 6.15 -10.50
N LYS A 155 -4.50 6.27 -9.72
CA LYS A 155 -3.19 5.73 -10.10
C LYS A 155 -3.15 4.20 -10.03
N LEU A 156 -3.84 3.60 -9.07
CA LEU A 156 -3.92 2.15 -8.94
C LEU A 156 -4.58 1.46 -10.17
N LYS A 157 -5.44 2.15 -10.91
CA LYS A 157 -6.08 1.60 -12.13
C LYS A 157 -5.09 1.22 -13.23
N GLU A 158 -3.89 1.79 -13.21
CA GLU A 158 -2.82 1.47 -14.15
C GLU A 158 -2.20 0.08 -13.87
N PHE A 159 -2.47 -0.50 -12.70
CA PHE A 159 -1.91 -1.78 -12.24
C PHE A 159 -2.96 -2.90 -12.29
N LYS A 160 -2.48 -4.11 -12.58
CA LYS A 160 -3.27 -5.34 -12.55
C LYS A 160 -2.61 -6.37 -11.67
N THR A 161 -3.43 -7.12 -10.94
CA THR A 161 -2.98 -8.29 -10.19
C THR A 161 -2.61 -9.42 -11.14
N MET A 162 -1.92 -10.44 -10.61
CA MET A 162 -1.64 -11.66 -11.36
C MET A 162 -2.91 -12.41 -11.81
N ARG A 163 -4.07 -12.09 -11.20
CA ARG A 163 -5.40 -12.63 -11.56
C ARG A 163 -6.19 -11.69 -12.48
N ASN A 164 -5.55 -10.70 -13.08
CA ASN A 164 -6.17 -9.68 -13.96
C ASN A 164 -7.24 -8.79 -13.31
N SER A 165 -7.33 -8.76 -11.97
CA SER A 165 -8.12 -7.75 -11.28
C SER A 165 -7.36 -6.43 -11.29
N THR A 166 -8.07 -5.31 -11.43
CA THR A 166 -7.43 -4.00 -11.33
C THR A 166 -7.22 -3.62 -9.87
N PHE A 167 -6.17 -2.87 -9.54
CA PHE A 167 -5.87 -2.57 -8.14
C PHE A 167 -6.87 -1.62 -7.47
N ASP A 168 -7.69 -0.89 -8.22
CA ASP A 168 -8.84 -0.16 -7.65
C ASP A 168 -9.95 -1.10 -7.14
N GLN A 169 -10.11 -2.29 -7.75
CA GLN A 169 -11.00 -3.33 -7.22
C GLN A 169 -10.45 -3.88 -5.91
N VAL A 170 -9.14 -4.12 -5.85
CA VAL A 170 -8.44 -4.56 -4.62
C VAL A 170 -8.55 -3.50 -3.52
N PHE A 171 -8.39 -2.22 -3.86
CA PHE A 171 -8.60 -1.11 -2.93
C PHE A 171 -10.03 -1.11 -2.36
N ASN A 172 -11.05 -1.24 -3.21
CA ASN A 172 -12.43 -1.28 -2.75
C ASN A 172 -12.70 -2.49 -1.85
N TRP A 173 -12.17 -3.66 -2.20
CA TRP A 173 -12.23 -4.84 -1.36
C TRP A 173 -11.58 -4.62 0.01
N LEU A 174 -10.38 -4.00 0.06
CA LEU A 174 -9.72 -3.66 1.33
C LEU A 174 -10.57 -2.71 2.19
N ILE A 175 -11.18 -1.69 1.57
CA ILE A 175 -12.07 -0.77 2.28
C ILE A 175 -13.26 -1.53 2.87
N ASP A 176 -13.90 -2.43 2.11
CA ASP A 176 -15.05 -3.19 2.60
C ASP A 176 -14.68 -4.16 3.73
N VAL A 177 -13.50 -4.80 3.64
CA VAL A 177 -12.93 -5.61 4.72
C VAL A 177 -12.73 -4.78 5.98
N LEU A 178 -12.14 -3.58 5.86
CA LEU A 178 -11.89 -2.69 6.99
C LEU A 178 -13.18 -2.13 7.59
N LYS A 179 -14.20 -1.85 6.78
CA LYS A 179 -15.54 -1.48 7.25
C LYS A 179 -16.18 -2.62 8.06
N GLY A 180 -16.09 -3.86 7.59
CA GLY A 180 -16.56 -5.03 8.32
C GLY A 180 -15.87 -5.22 9.68
N LYS A 181 -14.64 -4.72 9.83
CA LYS A 181 -13.85 -4.77 11.06
C LYS A 181 -13.70 -3.42 11.76
N SER A 182 -14.55 -2.45 11.45
CA SER A 182 -14.29 -1.04 11.80
C SER A 182 -14.19 -0.79 13.29
N ARG A 183 -14.98 -1.48 14.12
CA ARG A 183 -14.95 -1.35 15.59
C ARG A 183 -13.61 -1.82 16.16
N GLU A 184 -13.07 -2.93 15.67
CA GLU A 184 -11.78 -3.46 16.11
C GLU A 184 -10.64 -2.53 15.73
N VAL A 185 -10.63 -2.07 14.47
CA VAL A 185 -9.60 -1.15 13.99
C VAL A 185 -9.69 0.19 14.74
N TYR A 186 -10.91 0.70 15.00
CA TYR A 186 -11.12 1.89 15.83
C TYR A 186 -10.48 1.75 17.21
N ILE A 187 -10.70 0.63 17.91
CA ILE A 187 -10.12 0.40 19.24
C ILE A 187 -8.60 0.41 19.18
N ILE A 188 -8.02 -0.24 18.17
CA ILE A 188 -6.55 -0.29 17.99
C ILE A 188 -5.99 1.12 17.76
N LEU A 189 -6.59 1.88 16.83
CA LEU A 189 -6.14 3.23 16.48
C LEU A 189 -6.32 4.23 17.63
N THR A 190 -7.47 4.22 18.33
CA THR A 190 -7.69 5.12 19.47
C THR A 190 -6.80 4.78 20.66
N LYS A 191 -6.59 3.49 20.98
CA LYS A 191 -5.60 3.08 21.99
C LYS A 191 -4.21 3.62 21.66
N TYR A 192 -3.82 3.59 20.39
CA TYR A 192 -2.57 4.19 19.94
C TYR A 192 -2.56 5.72 20.14
N LEU A 193 -3.60 6.43 19.69
CA LEU A 193 -3.68 7.90 19.83
C LEU A 193 -3.62 8.35 21.30
N ARG A 194 -4.31 7.65 22.21
CA ARG A 194 -4.21 7.88 23.67
C ARG A 194 -2.81 7.68 24.20
N SER A 195 -2.11 6.64 23.75
CA SER A 195 -0.71 6.40 24.14
C SER A 195 0.23 7.53 23.72
N LYS A 196 -0.18 8.33 22.74
CA LYS A 196 0.54 9.49 22.22
C LYS A 196 0.00 10.84 22.73
N ARG A 197 -1.06 10.85 23.55
CA ARG A 197 -1.76 12.06 24.03
C ARG A 197 -2.31 12.91 22.87
N LEU A 198 -2.86 12.26 21.85
CA LEU A 198 -3.40 12.91 20.64
C LEU A 198 -4.94 12.80 20.53
N GLU A 199 -5.60 12.16 21.49
CA GLU A 199 -7.07 12.07 21.60
C GLU A 199 -7.56 12.91 22.78
#